data_AF-A0A6P2AM45-F1
#
_entry.id   AF-A0A6P2AM45-F1
#
_cell.length_a   1.000
_cell.length_b   1.000
_cell.length_c   1.000
_cell.angle_alpha   90.00
_cell.angle_beta   90.00
_cell.angle_gamma   90.00
#
_symmetry.space_group_name_H-M   'P 1'
#
loop_
_entity.id
_entity.type
_entity.pdbx_description
1 polymer ?
#
loop_
_entity_poly.entity_id
_entity_poly.type
_entity_poly.pdbx_seq_one_letter_code
_entity_poly.pdbx_strand_id
1 'polypeptide(L)' 'MGEKDLAIASAYVHLPFCRRRCFYCDFPIAVVGDRGDSPSIPAYLEFLNQEIHLTAQRHPPHPLTTVFFGGGTPSLV' A
#
# COMPACT_ATOMS: atom_id res chain seq x y z
N MET A 1 10.55 -28.49 -15.18
CA MET A 1 10.45 -27.47 -14.12
C MET A 1 11.13 -26.24 -14.67
N GLY A 2 10.36 -25.34 -15.30
CA GLY A 2 10.89 -24.24 -16.09
C GLY A 2 10.82 -22.92 -15.34
N GLU A 3 11.60 -21.95 -15.80
CA GLU A 3 11.80 -20.56 -15.34
C GLU A 3 10.53 -19.72 -15.00
N LYS A 4 9.32 -20.29 -15.14
CA LYS A 4 8.03 -19.62 -14.91
C LYS A 4 7.59 -19.55 -13.44
N ASP A 5 8.18 -20.35 -12.55
CA ASP A 5 7.78 -20.40 -11.14
C ASP A 5 8.42 -19.29 -10.26
N LEU A 6 9.20 -18.37 -10.85
CA LEU A 6 9.88 -17.27 -10.15
C LEU A 6 9.35 -15.88 -10.56
N ALA A 7 8.14 -15.79 -11.13
CA ALA A 7 7.52 -14.50 -11.41
C ALA A 7 6.83 -13.94 -10.16
N ILE A 8 6.95 -12.62 -9.94
CA ILE A 8 6.22 -11.94 -8.86
C ILE A 8 4.72 -12.09 -9.14
N ALA A 9 4.03 -12.84 -8.27
CA ALA A 9 2.62 -13.18 -8.43
C ALA A 9 1.70 -12.41 -7.46
N SER A 10 2.26 -11.71 -6.47
CA SER A 10 1.48 -11.00 -5.45
C SER A 10 2.11 -9.67 -5.06
N ALA A 11 1.27 -8.70 -4.71
CA ALA A 11 1.70 -7.43 -4.13
C ALA A 11 0.97 -7.12 -2.81
N TYR A 12 1.67 -6.45 -1.90
CA TYR A 12 1.09 -5.83 -0.73
C TYR A 12 1.23 -4.31 -0.86
N VAL A 13 0.11 -3.61 -0.74
CA VAL A 13 0.05 -2.14 -0.76
C VAL A 13 -0.23 -1.68 0.66
N HIS A 14 0.76 -1.00 1.24
CA HIS A 14 0.64 -0.43 2.56
C HIS A 14 -0.10 0.92 2.49
N LEU A 15 -1.09 1.10 3.35
CA LEU A 15 -1.92 2.30 3.47
C LEU A 15 -1.95 2.70 4.95
N PRO A 16 -1.05 3.59 5.40
CA PRO A 16 -0.75 3.75 6.82
C PRO A 16 -1.79 4.58 7.59
N PHE A 17 -2.91 4.99 7.00
CA PHE A 17 -3.76 6.01 7.62
C PHE A 17 -4.82 5.43 8.56
N CYS A 18 -4.95 6.03 9.74
CA CYS A 18 -6.02 5.75 10.69
C CYS A 18 -6.64 7.06 11.20
N ARG A 19 -7.93 7.04 11.55
CA ARG A 19 -8.56 8.18 12.23
C ARG A 19 -7.99 8.42 13.63
N ARG A 20 -7.58 7.33 14.31
CA ARG A 20 -7.00 7.31 15.65
C ARG A 20 -6.16 6.05 15.84
N ARG A 21 -5.22 6.09 16.78
CA ARG A 21 -4.42 4.90 17.16
C ARG A 21 -5.17 4.08 18.20
N CYS A 22 -5.42 2.80 17.92
CA CYS A 22 -5.95 1.87 18.92
C CYS A 22 -4.89 1.58 19.99
N PHE A 23 -5.31 1.32 21.22
CA PHE A 23 -4.41 1.00 22.34
C PHE A 23 -3.49 -0.20 22.06
N TYR A 24 -3.99 -1.19 21.30
CA TYR A 24 -3.26 -2.39 20.93
C TYR A 24 -2.47 -2.26 19.62
N CYS A 25 -2.48 -1.11 18.95
CA CYS A 25 -1.92 -0.97 17.60
C CYS A 25 -0.40 -0.74 17.64
N ASP A 26 0.34 -1.74 17.15
CA ASP A 26 1.78 -1.76 16.92
C ASP A 26 2.17 -1.54 15.45
N PHE A 27 1.19 -1.48 14.54
CA PHE A 27 1.42 -1.23 13.13
C PHE A 27 2.00 0.17 12.85
N PRO A 28 2.86 0.30 11.83
CA PRO A 28 3.34 1.60 11.38
C PRO A 28 2.18 2.38 10.73
N ILE A 29 1.61 3.33 11.47
CA ILE A 29 0.45 4.12 11.03
C ILE A 29 0.66 5.63 11.22
N ALA A 30 -0.08 6.42 10.46
CA ALA A 30 -0.25 7.85 10.58
C ALA A 30 -1.70 8.16 10.99
N VAL A 31 -1.87 8.95 12.06
CA VAL A 31 -3.19 9.37 12.53
C VAL A 31 -3.60 10.67 11.81
N VAL A 32 -4.75 10.64 11.14
CA VAL A 32 -5.27 11.75 10.31
C VAL A 32 -6.54 12.42 10.87
N GLY A 33 -6.98 12.01 12.06
CA GLY A 33 -8.20 12.52 12.69
C GLY A 33 -9.49 12.01 12.04
N ASP A 34 -10.62 12.37 12.62
CA ASP A 34 -11.92 11.79 12.25
C ASP A 34 -12.45 12.21 10.88
N ARG A 35 -12.03 13.39 10.41
CA ARG A 35 -12.47 13.94 9.12
C ARG A 35 -11.91 13.16 7.92
N GLY A 36 -10.74 12.55 8.07
CA GLY A 36 -10.11 11.80 6.98
C GLY A 36 -9.73 12.65 5.77
N ASP A 37 -9.65 13.97 5.92
CA ASP A 37 -9.36 14.95 4.88
C ASP A 37 -7.90 15.46 4.94
N SER A 38 -7.02 14.71 5.62
CA SER A 38 -5.61 15.09 5.74
C SER A 38 -4.97 15.18 4.35
N PRO A 39 -4.27 16.29 4.01
CA PRO A 39 -3.57 16.44 2.74
C PRO A 39 -2.43 15.41 2.57
N SER A 40 -2.02 14.74 3.63
CA SER A 40 -1.07 13.63 3.56
C SER A 40 -1.59 12.42 2.80
N ILE A 41 -2.92 12.20 2.76
CA ILE A 41 -3.53 11.06 2.05
C ILE A 41 -3.29 11.19 0.53
N PRO A 42 -3.76 12.27 -0.15
CA PRO A 42 -3.55 12.40 -1.58
C PRO A 42 -2.06 12.47 -1.95
N ALA A 43 -1.23 13.14 -1.13
CA ALA A 43 0.22 13.19 -1.36
C ALA A 43 0.86 11.78 -1.29
N TYR A 44 0.44 10.95 -0.33
CA TYR A 44 0.93 9.57 -0.23
C TYR A 44 0.50 8.72 -1.42
N LEU A 45 -0.75 8.85 -1.88
CA LEU A 45 -1.24 8.12 -3.05
C LEU A 45 -0.49 8.52 -4.33
N GLU A 46 -0.11 9.80 -4.46
CA GLU A 46 0.74 10.25 -5.56
C GLU A 46 2.12 9.59 -5.52
N PHE A 47 2.79 9.58 -4.36
CA PHE A 47 4.08 8.92 -4.21
C PHE A 47 3.99 7.39 -4.39
N LEU A 48 2.92 6.77 -3.91
CA LEU A 48 2.68 5.34 -4.06
C LEU A 48 2.51 4.96 -5.55
N ASN A 49 1.79 5.76 -6.33
CA ASN A 49 1.68 5.55 -7.77
C ASN A 49 3.05 5.68 -8.47
N GLN A 50 3.86 6.68 -8.09
CA GLN A 50 5.22 6.82 -8.60
C GLN A 50 6.07 5.59 -8.24
N GLU A 51 5.99 5.08 -7.01
CA GLU A 51 6.69 3.89 -6.56
C GLU A 51 6.27 2.64 -7.37
N ILE A 52 4.97 2.47 -7.62
CA ILE A 52 4.45 1.36 -8.45
C ILE A 52 5.08 1.40 -9.85
N HIS A 53 5.13 2.59 -10.48
CA HIS A 53 5.76 2.75 -11.79
C HIS A 53 7.26 2.46 -11.78
N LEU A 54 8.00 2.98 -10.80
CA LEU A 54 9.44 2.72 -10.64
C LEU A 54 9.73 1.25 -10.33
N THR A 55 8.83 0.58 -9.63
CA THR A 55 8.93 -0.85 -9.35
C THR A 55 8.72 -1.67 -10.62
N ALA A 56 7.71 -1.35 -11.42
CA ALA A 56 7.46 -2.00 -12.71
C ALA A 56 8.59 -1.82 -13.74
N GLN A 57 9.31 -0.69 -13.68
CA GLN A 57 10.49 -0.46 -14.52
C GLN A 57 11.68 -1.36 -14.12
N ARG A 58 11.87 -1.60 -12.83
CA ARG A 58 12.95 -2.46 -12.31
C ARG A 58 12.60 -3.94 -12.39
N HIS A 59 11.33 -4.27 -12.22
CA HIS A 59 10.79 -5.61 -12.23
C HIS A 59 9.65 -5.67 -13.25
N PRO A 60 9.93 -6.13 -14.49
CA PRO A 60 8.91 -6.22 -15.54
C PRO A 60 7.66 -6.93 -15.01
N PRO A 61 6.50 -6.25 -15.00
CA PRO A 61 5.34 -6.75 -14.30
C PRO A 61 4.79 -7.99 -15.00
N HIS A 62 4.45 -9.00 -14.19
CA HIS A 62 3.61 -10.10 -14.60
C HIS A 62 2.22 -9.89 -13.99
N PRO A 63 1.15 -10.46 -14.57
CA PRO A 63 -0.18 -10.39 -13.98
C PRO A 63 -0.15 -10.90 -12.53
N LEU A 64 -0.47 -10.02 -11.60
CA LEU A 64 -0.59 -10.39 -10.19
C LEU A 64 -1.85 -11.24 -10.03
N THR A 65 -1.71 -12.36 -9.35
CA THR A 65 -2.82 -13.23 -8.94
C THR A 65 -3.51 -12.68 -7.70
N THR A 66 -2.79 -11.90 -6.88
CA THR A 66 -3.34 -11.35 -5.64
C THR A 66 -2.73 -9.99 -5.31
N VAL A 67 -3.58 -9.07 -4.84
CA VAL A 67 -3.16 -7.78 -4.29
C VAL A 67 -3.79 -7.63 -2.91
N PHE A 68 -2.95 -7.43 -1.89
CA PHE A 68 -3.36 -7.20 -0.52
C PHE A 68 -3.23 -5.72 -0.19
N PHE A 69 -4.29 -5.13 0.36
CA PHE A 69 -4.25 -3.77 0.92
C PHE A 69 -4.30 -3.87 2.44
N GLY A 70 -3.36 -3.22 3.12
CA GLY A 70 -3.29 -3.27 4.58
C GLY A 70 -2.50 -2.11 5.18
N GLY A 71 -2.21 -2.18 6.48
CA GLY A 71 -1.53 -1.12 7.20
C GLY A 71 -2.45 -0.54 8.26
N GLY A 72 -2.84 0.72 8.11
CA GLY A 72 -3.85 1.35 8.95
C GLY A 72 -5.25 0.88 8.59
N THR A 73 -6.04 1.79 8.02
CA THR A 73 -7.41 1.53 7.60
C THR A 73 -7.49 1.73 6.08
N PRO A 74 -7.32 0.67 5.26
CA PRO A 74 -7.37 0.77 3.80
C PRO A 74 -8.63 1.43 3.25
N SER A 75 -9.76 1.34 3.95
CA SER A 75 -11.02 1.98 3.54
C SER A 75 -11.10 3.49 3.85
N LEU A 76 -10.03 4.10 4.36
CA LEU A 76 -9.95 5.54 4.66
C LEU A 76 -9.34 6.35 3.51
N VAL A 77 -8.70 5.68 2.55
CA VAL A 77 -8.09 6.30 1.37
C VAL A 77 -8.97 6.19 0.14
#